data_AF-A0A0D0L7N6-F1
#
_entry.id   AF-A0A0D0L7N6-F1
#
_cell.length_a   1.000
_cell.length_b   1.000
_cell.length_c   1.000
_cell.angle_alpha   90.00
_cell.angle_beta   90.00
_cell.angle_gamma   90.00
#
_symmetry.space_group_name_H-M   'P 1'
#
loop_
_entity.id
_entity.type
_entity.pdbx_description
1 polymer ?
#
loop_
_entity_poly.entity_id
_entity_poly.type
_entity_poly.pdbx_seq_one_letter_code
_entity_poly.pdbx_strand_id
1 'polypeptide(L)'
;MTLKSGKPPVVAATLKVVPKGPGPENQFIQLRPTLHGRETDVLKAVADLPAEIRTPKAAATELVRRGIGIPYSSLCEILRRLERKGALRLGRVKS
;
A
#
# COMPACT_ATOMS: atom_id res chain seq x y z
N MET A 1 9.21 -61.69 -4.72
CA MET A 1 7.99 -61.01 -5.21
C MET A 1 7.09 -60.70 -4.02
N THR A 2 7.16 -59.48 -3.46
CA THR A 2 6.12 -58.92 -2.58
C THR A 2 6.31 -57.40 -2.48
N LEU A 3 5.27 -56.64 -2.83
CA LEU A 3 5.19 -55.18 -2.80
C LEU A 3 4.95 -54.68 -1.37
N LYS A 4 5.67 -53.64 -0.92
CA LYS A 4 5.16 -52.68 0.07
C LYS A 4 5.71 -51.27 -0.20
N SER A 5 4.82 -50.43 -0.71
CA SER A 5 4.97 -49.00 -0.94
C SER A 5 5.17 -48.27 0.39
N GLY A 6 6.38 -47.79 0.65
CA GLY A 6 6.70 -46.90 1.76
C GLY A 6 6.46 -45.45 1.37
N LYS A 7 5.32 -44.91 1.78
CA LYS A 7 4.94 -43.50 1.71
C LYS A 7 6.00 -42.65 2.45
N PRO A 8 6.59 -41.59 1.86
CA PRO A 8 7.47 -40.71 2.62
C PRO A 8 6.65 -39.96 3.68
N PRO A 9 7.16 -39.80 4.92
CA PRO A 9 6.48 -39.01 5.93
C PRO A 9 6.46 -37.56 5.47
N VAL A 10 5.24 -37.04 5.28
CA VAL A 10 4.95 -35.61 5.15
C VAL A 10 5.45 -34.97 6.44
N VAL A 11 6.64 -34.38 6.38
CA VAL A 11 7.14 -33.52 7.44
C VAL A 11 6.24 -32.30 7.45
N ALA A 12 5.37 -32.28 8.45
CA ALA A 12 4.53 -31.15 8.81
C ALA A 12 5.43 -29.94 9.07
N ALA A 13 5.67 -29.14 8.03
CA ALA A 13 6.04 -27.76 8.21
C ALA A 13 4.79 -27.08 8.75
N THR A 14 4.72 -27.02 10.08
CA THR A 14 3.76 -26.27 10.87
C THR A 14 3.74 -24.84 10.34
N LEU A 15 2.84 -24.56 9.40
CA LEU A 15 2.27 -23.24 9.20
C LEU A 15 1.82 -22.81 10.60
N LYS A 16 2.55 -21.87 11.21
CA LYS A 16 2.08 -21.18 12.41
C LYS A 16 0.74 -20.58 12.04
N VAL A 17 -0.32 -21.30 12.41
CA VAL A 17 -1.68 -20.81 12.40
C VAL A 17 -1.67 -19.59 13.31
N VAL A 18 -1.67 -18.40 12.69
CA VAL A 18 -1.96 -17.16 13.39
C VAL A 18 -3.36 -17.34 13.98
N PRO A 19 -3.54 -17.31 15.31
CA PRO A 19 -4.86 -17.51 15.89
C PRO A 19 -5.75 -16.35 15.48
N LYS A 20 -6.71 -16.64 14.59
CA LYS A 20 -7.73 -15.72 14.10
C LYS A 20 -8.86 -15.69 15.15
N GLY A 21 -8.58 -15.10 16.30
CA GLY A 21 -9.55 -14.85 17.37
C GLY A 21 -9.77 -13.35 17.60
N PRO A 22 -10.96 -12.89 18.01
CA PRO A 22 -11.24 -11.49 18.29
C PRO A 22 -10.72 -11.13 19.68
N GLY A 23 -9.40 -11.12 19.87
CA GLY A 23 -8.76 -10.64 21.09
C GLY A 23 -8.73 -9.09 21.13
N PRO A 24 -8.77 -8.46 22.32
CA PRO A 24 -8.58 -7.01 22.47
C PRO A 24 -7.25 -6.52 21.88
N GLU A 25 -6.24 -7.40 21.80
CA GLU A 25 -4.99 -7.17 21.07
C GLU A 25 -5.18 -6.82 19.58
N ASN A 26 -6.28 -7.22 18.94
CA ASN A 26 -6.59 -6.90 17.54
C ASN A 26 -7.38 -5.59 17.37
N GLN A 27 -7.85 -4.96 18.46
CA GLN A 27 -8.70 -3.76 18.38
C GLN A 27 -7.92 -2.49 18.03
N PHE A 28 -6.60 -2.48 18.25
CA PHE A 28 -5.74 -1.32 18.02
C PHE A 28 -4.79 -1.46 16.81
N ILE A 29 -4.75 -2.63 16.17
CA ILE A 29 -3.77 -2.92 15.08
C ILE A 29 -4.06 -2.13 13.79
N GLN A 30 -5.25 -1.55 13.64
CA GLN A 30 -5.61 -0.73 12.47
C GLN A 30 -5.97 0.72 12.81
N LEU A 31 -5.15 1.41 13.60
CA LEU A 31 -5.27 2.87 13.75
C LEU A 31 -4.62 3.65 12.61
N ARG A 32 -3.86 3.00 11.72
CA ARG A 32 -3.32 3.62 10.51
C ARG A 32 -4.02 3.03 9.28
N PRO A 33 -4.62 3.86 8.41
CA PRO A 33 -5.21 3.35 7.18
C PRO A 33 -4.16 2.58 6.38
N THR A 34 -4.39 1.30 6.14
CA THR A 34 -3.49 0.50 5.30
C THR A 34 -3.38 1.14 3.93
N LEU A 35 -2.16 1.44 3.50
CA LEU A 35 -1.89 1.89 2.14
C LEU A 35 -1.77 0.66 1.24
N HIS A 36 -2.51 0.65 0.13
CA HIS A 36 -2.34 -0.40 -0.87
C HIS A 36 -1.03 -0.18 -1.66
N GLY A 37 -0.53 -1.20 -2.36
CA GLY A 37 0.75 -1.14 -3.09
C GLY A 37 0.88 0.10 -3.97
N ARG A 38 -0.11 0.35 -4.84
CA ARG A 38 -0.15 1.56 -5.70
C ARG A 38 -0.18 2.88 -4.92
N GLU A 39 -0.85 2.93 -3.77
CA GLU A 39 -0.88 4.15 -2.94
C GLU A 39 0.50 4.41 -2.32
N THR A 40 1.21 3.35 -1.94
CA THR A 40 2.57 3.42 -1.41
C THR A 40 3.56 3.90 -2.47
N ASP A 41 3.45 3.38 -3.70
CA ASP A 41 4.31 3.79 -4.81
C ASP A 41 4.09 5.27 -5.17
N VAL A 42 2.84 5.72 -5.22
CA VAL A 42 2.51 7.14 -5.41
C VAL A 42 3.04 7.99 -4.27
N LEU A 43 2.89 7.56 -3.02
CA LEU A 43 3.39 8.31 -1.86
C LEU A 43 4.91 8.50 -1.92
N LYS A 44 5.67 7.45 -2.24
CA LYS A 44 7.13 7.52 -2.43
C LYS A 44 7.48 8.50 -3.56
N ALA A 45 6.83 8.36 -4.71
CA ALA A 45 7.10 9.22 -5.85
C ALA A 45 6.78 10.71 -5.57
N VAL A 46 5.75 10.99 -4.74
CA VAL A 46 5.44 12.35 -4.26
C VAL A 46 6.48 12.86 -3.26
N ALA A 47 7.00 12.00 -2.39
CA ALA A 47 8.04 12.37 -1.43
C ALA A 47 9.32 12.83 -2.16
N ASP A 48 9.62 12.22 -3.31
CA ASP A 48 10.74 12.57 -4.20
C ASP A 48 10.49 13.84 -5.04
N LEU A 49 9.35 14.52 -4.85
CA LEU A 49 9.09 15.81 -5.49
C LEU A 49 9.59 16.98 -4.62
N PRO A 50 10.16 18.03 -5.25
CA PRO A 50 10.45 19.29 -4.59
C PRO A 50 9.23 19.84 -3.85
N ALA A 51 9.46 20.46 -2.69
CA ALA A 51 8.37 20.95 -1.85
C ALA A 51 7.50 22.01 -2.56
N GLU A 52 8.10 22.79 -3.48
CA GLU A 52 7.40 23.85 -4.21
C GLU A 52 6.30 23.31 -5.13
N ILE A 53 6.43 22.06 -5.60
CA ILE A 53 5.48 21.44 -6.53
C ILE A 53 4.51 20.47 -5.86
N ARG A 54 4.49 20.39 -4.51
CA ARG A 54 3.57 19.54 -3.75
C ARG A 54 2.15 20.12 -3.68
N THR A 55 1.67 20.72 -4.76
CA THR A 55 0.23 20.97 -4.94
C THR A 55 -0.39 19.77 -5.67
N PRO A 56 -1.69 19.46 -5.49
CA PRO A 56 -2.29 18.27 -6.09
C PRO A 56 -2.18 18.19 -7.61
N LYS A 57 -2.36 19.33 -8.29
CA LYS A 57 -2.28 19.40 -9.75
C LYS A 57 -0.84 19.27 -10.25
N ALA A 58 0.10 19.97 -9.63
CA ALA A 58 1.51 19.92 -10.02
C ALA A 58 2.12 18.54 -9.73
N ALA A 59 1.83 17.94 -8.57
CA ALA A 59 2.27 16.59 -8.24
C ALA A 59 1.73 15.56 -9.24
N ALA A 60 0.41 15.56 -9.52
CA ALA A 60 -0.15 14.63 -10.50
C ALA A 60 0.45 14.80 -11.91
N THR A 61 0.68 16.05 -12.34
CA THR A 61 1.27 16.34 -13.65
C THR A 61 2.71 15.85 -13.74
N GLU A 62 3.51 16.13 -12.71
CA GLU A 62 4.92 15.73 -12.66
C GLU A 62 5.07 14.21 -12.57
N LEU A 63 4.21 13.53 -11.81
CA LEU A 63 4.21 12.06 -11.74
C LEU A 63 3.88 11.41 -13.09
N VAL A 64 2.93 11.96 -13.84
CA VAL A 64 2.65 11.50 -15.21
C VAL A 64 3.87 11.74 -16.11
N ARG A 65 4.49 12.92 -16.01
CA ARG A 65 5.71 13.26 -16.78
C ARG A 65 6.88 12.31 -16.48
N ARG A 66 7.02 11.87 -15.23
CA ARG A 66 8.01 10.87 -14.79
C ARG A 66 7.69 9.45 -15.25
N GLY A 67 6.51 9.20 -15.83
CA GLY A 67 6.18 7.93 -16.46
C GLY A 67 5.91 6.78 -15.48
N ILE A 68 5.38 7.06 -14.28
CA ILE A 68 5.13 6.03 -13.25
C ILE A 68 4.04 4.99 -13.61
N GLY A 69 3.53 5.01 -14.86
CA GLY A 69 2.56 4.03 -15.36
C GLY A 69 1.15 4.15 -14.79
N ILE A 70 0.81 5.29 -14.17
CA ILE A 70 -0.52 5.54 -13.59
C ILE A 70 -1.18 6.72 -14.31
N PRO A 71 -2.43 6.57 -14.81
CA PRO A 71 -3.16 7.66 -15.45
C PRO A 71 -3.41 8.85 -14.51
N TYR A 72 -3.46 10.05 -15.09
CA TYR A 72 -3.67 11.31 -14.36
C TYR A 72 -4.92 11.29 -13.45
N SER A 73 -6.04 10.75 -13.95
CA SER A 73 -7.30 10.64 -13.20
C SER A 73 -7.14 9.75 -11.96
N SER A 74 -6.50 8.60 -12.12
CA SER A 74 -6.20 7.68 -11.02
C SER A 74 -5.23 8.30 -10.01
N LEU A 75 -4.24 9.08 -10.45
CA LEU A 75 -3.34 9.81 -9.56
C LEU A 75 -4.11 10.83 -8.72
N CYS A 76 -5.00 11.61 -9.34
CA CYS A 76 -5.84 12.55 -8.61
C CYS A 76 -6.73 11.87 -7.54
N GLU A 77 -7.21 10.66 -7.79
CA GLU A 77 -7.94 9.88 -6.79
C GLU A 77 -7.06 9.34 -5.67
N ILE A 78 -5.89 8.81 -6.01
CA ILE A 78 -4.95 8.26 -5.03
C ILE A 78 -4.43 9.38 -4.12
N LEU A 79 -4.03 10.53 -4.68
CA LEU A 79 -3.60 11.69 -3.90
C LEU A 79 -4.70 12.15 -2.92
N ARG A 80 -5.96 12.23 -3.36
CA ARG A 80 -7.10 12.53 -2.48
C ARG A 80 -7.30 11.49 -1.38
N ARG A 81 -7.11 10.19 -1.67
CA ARG A 81 -7.17 9.14 -0.63
C ARG A 81 -6.03 9.29 0.36
N LEU A 82 -4.80 9.51 -0.10
CA LEU A 82 -3.63 9.72 0.74
C LEU A 82 -3.81 10.94 1.66
N GLU A 83 -4.38 12.03 1.16
CA GLU A 83 -4.74 13.19 1.99
C GLU A 83 -5.80 12.86 3.03
N ARG A 84 -6.90 12.17 2.65
CA ARG A 84 -7.95 11.76 3.59
C ARG A 84 -7.45 10.80 4.67
N LYS A 85 -6.47 9.96 4.33
CA LYS A 85 -5.79 9.04 5.26
C LYS A 85 -4.75 9.74 6.14
N GLY A 86 -4.46 11.02 5.89
CA GLY A 86 -3.43 11.78 6.60
C GLY A 86 -1.98 11.37 6.24
N ALA A 87 -1.80 10.56 5.20
CA ALA A 87 -0.49 10.07 4.76
C ALA A 87 0.32 11.14 3.99
N LEU A 88 -0.36 12.16 3.48
CA LEU A 88 0.21 13.24 2.68
C LEU A 88 -0.56 14.53 2.96
N ARG A 89 0.15 15.66 3.02
CA ARG A 89 -0.47 16.99 2.98
C ARG A 89 0.10 17.74 1.78
N LEU A 90 -0.75 17.98 0.78
CA LEU A 90 -0.36 18.78 -0.37
C LEU A 90 -0.67 20.25 -0.07
N GLY A 91 0.20 21.14 -0.52
CA GLY A 91 -0.04 22.57 -0.49
C GLY A 91 -1.27 22.88 -1.32
N ARG A 92 -2.37 23.28 -0.67
CA ARG A 92 -3.53 23.83 -1.37
C ARG A 92 -3.28 25.32 -1.54
N VAL A 93 -3.11 25.75 -2.78
CA VAL A 93 -3.39 27.14 -3.13
C VAL A 93 -4.89 27.29 -2.99
N LYS A 94 -5.36 28.20 -2.11
CA LYS A 94 -6.78 28.56 -2.09
C LYS A 94 -7.12 29.04 -3.50
N SER A 95 -7.99 28.29 -4.18
CA SER A 95 -8.58 28.73 -5.44
C SER A 95 -9.47 29.94 -5.21
#